data_AF-A0A090NCV2-F1
#
_entry.id   AF-A0A090NCV2-F1
#
_cell.length_a   1.000
_cell.length_b   1.000
_cell.length_c   1.000
_cell.angle_alpha   90.00
_cell.angle_beta   90.00
_cell.angle_gamma   90.00
#
_symmetry.space_group_name_H-M   'P 1'
#
loop_
_entity.id
_entity.type
_entity.pdbx_description
1 polymer ?
#
loop_
_entity_poly.entity_id
_entity_poly.type
_entity_poly.pdbx_seq_one_letter_code
_entity_poly.pdbx_strand_id
1 'polypeptide(L)' 'MRSVITYLRYSSAIQGAEGADSTRRQNDLFKQWLKKNGDAQIVASFSDEGLS' A
#
# COMPACT_ATOMS: atom_id res chain seq x y z
N MET A 1 16.31 -11.40 7.37
CA MET A 1 15.05 -11.52 6.62
C MET A 1 13.96 -10.92 7.47
N ARG A 2 13.41 -9.78 7.05
CA ARG A 2 12.38 -9.03 7.79
C ARG A 2 11.03 -9.30 7.15
N SER A 3 10.06 -9.80 7.91
CA SER A 3 8.68 -9.93 7.43
C SER A 3 7.93 -8.62 7.63
N VAL A 4 7.26 -8.13 6.60
CA VAL A 4 6.48 -6.89 6.63
C VAL A 4 5.05 -7.11 6.15
N ILE A 5 4.14 -6.32 6.70
CA ILE A 5 2.74 -6.24 6.27
C ILE A 5 2.52 -4.85 5.71
N THR A 6 1.84 -4.74 4.58
CA THR A 6 1.39 -3.45 4.05
C THR A 6 -0.09 -3.24 4.34
N TYR A 7 -0.45 -2.01 4.70
CA TYR A 7 -1.82 -1.59 4.92
C TYR A 7 -2.07 -0.29 4.16
N LEU A 8 -3.09 -0.29 3.32
CA LEU A 8 -3.47 0.85 2.49
C LEU A 8 -4.90 1.27 2.80
N ARG A 9 -5.13 2.52 3.18
CA ARG A 9 -6.48 3.05 3.39
C ARG A 9 -6.74 4.23 2.48
N TYR A 10 -7.94 4.30 1.94
CA TYR A 10 -8.46 5.48 1.26
C TYR A 10 -9.84 5.82 1.82
N SER A 11 -10.23 7.09 1.78
CA SER A 11 -11.42 7.59 2.48
C SER A 11 -12.69 7.57 1.63
N SER A 12 -12.60 7.15 0.37
CA SER A 12 -13.73 7.07 -0.54
C SER A 12 -13.50 6.01 -1.61
N ALA A 13 -14.58 5.36 -2.06
CA ALA A 13 -14.52 4.37 -3.14
C ALA A 13 -13.91 4.93 -4.44
N ILE A 14 -14.08 6.23 -4.72
CA ILE A 14 -13.47 6.91 -5.89
C ILE A 14 -11.93 6.89 -5.80
N GLN A 15 -11.38 6.98 -4.58
CA GLN A 15 -9.95 6.84 -4.35
C GLN A 15 -9.49 5.38 -4.41
N GLY A 16 -10.41 4.42 -4.24
CA GLY A 16 -10.15 2.99 -4.41
C GLY A 16 -10.17 2.53 -5.86
N ALA A 17 -10.92 3.23 -6.73
CA ALA A 17 -10.98 2.94 -8.15
C ALA A 17 -9.57 2.92 -8.75
N GLU A 18 -9.27 1.87 -9.50
CA GLU A 18 -7.95 1.63 -10.09
C GLU A 18 -7.42 2.90 -10.76
N GLY A 19 -6.38 3.50 -10.15
CA GLY A 19 -5.70 4.67 -10.72
C GLY A 19 -5.90 5.99 -10.01
N ALA A 20 -6.65 6.07 -8.89
CA ALA A 20 -6.64 7.29 -8.09
C ALA A 20 -5.21 7.65 -7.63
N ASP A 21 -4.80 8.90 -7.86
CA ASP A 21 -3.41 9.32 -7.70
C ASP A 21 -2.89 9.15 -6.27
N SER A 22 -3.75 9.35 -5.25
CA SER A 22 -3.40 9.13 -3.85
C SER A 22 -3.06 7.67 -3.53
N THR A 23 -3.83 6.72 -4.06
CA THR A 23 -3.65 5.28 -3.86
C THR A 23 -2.43 4.78 -4.63
N ARG A 24 -2.23 5.28 -5.85
CA ARG A 24 -1.03 5.00 -6.66
C ARG A 24 0.25 5.47 -5.95
N ARG A 25 0.28 6.72 -5.47
CA ARG A 25 1.46 7.28 -4.76
C ARG A 25 1.80 6.51 -3.48
N GLN A 26 0.79 6.10 -2.71
CA GLN A 26 1.01 5.27 -1.52
C GLN A 26 1.65 3.92 -1.87
N ASN A 27 1.15 3.26 -2.92
CA ASN A 27 1.76 2.01 -3.41
C ASN A 27 3.20 2.22 -3.91
N ASP A 28 3.48 3.34 -4.57
CA ASP A 28 4.84 3.67 -5.03
C ASP A 28 5.81 3.88 -3.84
N LEU A 29 5.33 4.44 -2.73
CA LEU A 29 6.14 4.56 -1.49
C LEU A 29 6.49 3.18 -0.91
N PHE A 30 5.56 2.23 -0.89
CA PHE A 30 5.85 0.86 -0.46
C PHE A 30 6.92 0.21 -1.34
N LYS A 31 6.78 0.33 -2.67
CA LYS A 31 7.77 -0.21 -3.62
C LYS A 31 9.16 0.42 -3.44
N GLN A 32 9.23 1.74 -3.24
CA GLN A 32 10.49 2.44 -3.00
C GLN A 32 11.14 2.00 -1.68
N TRP A 33 10.35 1.79 -0.64
CA TRP A 33 10.84 1.30 0.65
C TRP A 33 11.40 -0.12 0.54
N LEU A 34 10.70 -1.03 -0.15
CA LEU A 34 11.17 -2.41 -0.39
C LEU A 34 12.45 -2.43 -1.21
N LYS A 35 12.56 -1.57 -2.24
CA LYS A 35 13.80 -1.44 -3.02
C LYS A 35 15.00 -1.03 -2.17
N LYS A 36 14.78 -0.18 -1.15
CA LYS A 36 15.82 0.22 -0.19
C LYS A 36 16.08 -0.84 0.89
N ASN A 37 15.15 -1.78 1.11
CA ASN A 37 15.21 -2.81 2.14
C ASN A 37 15.10 -4.21 1.50
N GLY A 38 16.12 -4.61 0.74
CA GLY A 38 16.09 -5.85 -0.04
C GLY A 38 15.98 -7.14 0.77
N ASP A 39 16.17 -7.10 2.09
CA ASP A 39 15.96 -8.22 3.01
C ASP A 39 14.54 -8.28 3.59
N ALA A 40 13.67 -7.34 3.22
CA ALA A 40 12.27 -7.31 3.62
C ALA A 40 11.38 -8.10 2.64
N GLN A 41 10.47 -8.91 3.19
CA GLN A 41 9.50 -9.70 2.45
C GLN A 41 8.08 -9.32 2.89
N ILE A 42 7.23 -8.93 1.94
CA ILE A 42 5.81 -8.77 2.23
C ILE A 42 5.19 -10.15 2.46
N VAL A 43 4.59 -10.34 3.63
CA VAL A 43 3.88 -11.59 3.98
C VAL A 43 2.35 -11.43 3.95
N ALA A 44 1.84 -10.21 3.99
CA ALA A 44 0.43 -9.89 3.81
C ALA A 44 0.24 -8.42 3.36
N SER A 45 -0.84 -8.18 2.62
CA SER A 45 -1.25 -6.84 2.17
C SER A 45 -2.75 -6.67 2.43
N PHE A 46 -3.14 -5.56 3.05
CA PHE A 46 -4.53 -5.25 3.37
C PHE A 46 -4.92 -3.88 2.80
N SER A 47 -6.19 -3.74 2.41
CA SER A 47 -6.77 -2.47 1.97
C SER A 47 -8.11 -2.18 2.64
N ASP A 48 -8.32 -0.92 3.03
CA ASP A 48 -9.54 -0.40 3.66
C ASP A 48 -10.11 0.74 2.80
N GLU A 49 -11.37 0.60 2.39
CA GLU A 49 -12.04 1.54 1.49
C GLU A 49 -12.62 2.77 2.20
N GLY A 50 -12.43 2.87 3.51
CA GLY A 50 -12.83 4.05 4.29
C GLY A 50 -14.33 4.28 4.32
N LEU A 51 -15.12 3.23 4.12
CA LEU A 51 -16.55 3.20 4.42
C LEU A 51 -16.70 3.36 5.94
N SER A 52 -16.83 4.61 6.38
CA SER A 52 -17.11 5.00 7.78
C SER A 52 -18.58 4.84 8.12
#